data_AF-A0A2D5S916-F1
#
_entry.id   AF-A0A2D5S916-F1
#
_cell.length_a   1.000
_cell.length_b   1.000
_cell.length_c   1.000
_cell.angle_alpha   90.00
_cell.angle_beta   90.00
_cell.angle_gamma   90.00
#
_symmetry.space_group_name_H-M   'P 1'
#
loop_
_entity.id
_entity.type
_entity.pdbx_description
1 polymer ?
#
loop_
_entity_poly.entity_id
_entity_poly.type
_entity_poly.pdbx_seq_one_letter_code
_entity_poly.pdbx_strand_id
1 'polypeptide(L)'
;MEFKIGIQDIGSRPHQRWLVRNTVNQYWTGRRWGSEADALVFANVDEATTLAKKMNDRRNRHVPLRKYRVEMTVEVRSHDKIDRETLIDWLQQSTDFQFDWNGHGSGPTDDSIVWATIHRASLIRIRS
;
A
#
# COMPACT_ATOMS: atom_id res chain seq x y z
N MET A 1 9.15 8.95 -19.11
CA MET A 1 8.93 9.08 -17.65
C MET A 1 7.49 8.71 -17.40
N GLU A 2 7.25 7.56 -16.78
CA GLU A 2 5.90 7.03 -16.63
C GLU A 2 5.17 7.75 -15.49
N PHE A 3 3.95 8.21 -15.75
CA PHE A 3 3.11 8.83 -14.73
C PHE A 3 2.73 7.72 -13.72
N LYS A 4 2.86 7.92 -12.40
CA LYS A 4 2.31 7.02 -11.37
C LYS A 4 1.65 7.86 -10.29
N ILE A 5 0.71 7.28 -9.55
CA ILE A 5 -0.02 7.96 -8.47
C ILE A 5 0.26 7.24 -7.15
N GLY A 6 0.64 7.99 -6.13
CA GLY A 6 0.93 7.50 -4.79
C GLY A 6 0.36 8.43 -3.71
N ILE A 7 0.65 8.09 -2.45
CA ILE A 7 0.27 8.89 -1.28
C ILE A 7 1.51 9.47 -0.60
N GLN A 8 1.35 10.62 0.06
CA GLN A 8 2.38 11.28 0.87
C GLN A 8 1.82 11.59 2.25
N ASP A 9 2.53 11.20 3.31
CA ASP A 9 2.24 11.65 4.68
C ASP A 9 2.82 13.06 4.87
N ILE A 10 1.98 13.99 5.34
CA ILE A 10 2.33 15.38 5.61
C ILE A 10 2.04 15.78 7.07
N GLY A 11 1.56 14.84 7.90
CA GLY A 11 1.17 15.13 9.27
C GLY A 11 2.23 14.75 10.31
N SER A 12 2.19 15.42 11.46
CA SER A 12 2.94 15.00 12.66
C SER A 12 2.06 14.08 13.51
N ARG A 13 2.59 12.99 14.09
CA ARG A 13 1.83 12.19 15.08
C ARG A 13 1.39 13.09 16.24
N PRO A 14 0.11 13.09 16.67
CA PRO A 14 -1.00 12.17 16.33
C PRO A 14 -1.91 12.63 15.16
N HIS A 15 -1.63 13.75 14.52
CA HIS A 15 -2.45 14.35 13.46
C HIS A 15 -1.91 14.02 12.06
N GLN A 16 -1.75 12.73 11.75
CA GLN A 16 -1.35 12.32 10.40
C GLN A 16 -2.38 12.79 9.36
N ARG A 17 -1.87 13.17 8.20
CA ARG A 17 -2.63 13.70 7.06
C ARG A 17 -1.98 13.20 5.80
N TRP A 18 -2.78 12.86 4.80
CA TRP A 18 -2.29 12.26 3.57
C TRP A 18 -2.70 13.10 2.36
N LEU A 19 -1.78 13.23 1.41
CA LEU A 19 -2.03 13.79 0.09
C LEU A 19 -1.91 12.70 -0.97
N VAL A 20 -2.65 12.84 -2.07
CA VAL A 20 -2.44 12.02 -3.28
C VAL A 20 -1.58 12.81 -4.25
N ARG A 21 -0.44 12.24 -4.66
CA ARG A 21 0.52 12.88 -5.56
C ARG A 21 0.84 12.01 -6.77
N ASN A 22 1.28 12.62 -7.86
CA ASN A 22 1.79 11.90 -9.02
C ASN A 22 3.33 11.94 -9.12
N THR A 23 3.91 11.20 -10.07
CA THR A 23 5.38 11.12 -10.27
C THR A 23 6.03 12.40 -10.80
N VAL A 24 5.24 13.38 -11.22
CA VAL A 24 5.73 14.72 -11.62
C VAL A 24 5.54 15.75 -10.50
N ASN A 25 5.36 15.30 -9.25
CA ASN A 25 5.17 16.13 -8.06
C ASN A 25 3.98 17.11 -8.15
N GLN A 26 2.89 16.70 -8.81
CA GLN A 26 1.61 17.40 -8.71
C GLN A 26 0.68 16.65 -7.76
N TYR A 27 -0.24 17.41 -7.16
CA TYR A 27 -1.14 16.93 -6.12
C TYR A 27 -2.58 16.93 -6.60
N TRP A 28 -3.35 15.95 -6.15
CA TRP A 28 -4.76 15.86 -6.50
C TRP A 28 -5.57 16.87 -5.69
N THR A 29 -6.25 17.80 -6.36
CA THR A 29 -7.05 18.86 -5.72
C THR A 29 -8.52 18.45 -5.52
N GLY A 30 -8.85 17.16 -5.71
CA GLY A 30 -10.23 16.67 -5.77
C GLY A 30 -10.86 16.74 -7.18
N ARG A 31 -10.29 17.53 -8.09
CA ARG A 31 -10.82 17.73 -9.46
C ARG A 31 -9.77 17.64 -10.55
N ARG A 32 -8.56 18.12 -10.28
CA ARG A 32 -7.42 18.15 -11.22
C ARG A 32 -6.10 17.95 -10.48
N TRP A 33 -5.04 17.81 -11.25
CA TRP A 33 -3.67 17.89 -10.73
C TRP A 33 -3.26 19.36 -10.59
N GLY A 34 -2.63 19.69 -9.46
CA GLY A 34 -2.25 21.05 -9.11
C GLY A 34 -1.06 21.11 -8.16
N SER A 35 -0.91 22.25 -7.51
CA SER A 35 0.14 22.49 -6.52
C SER A 35 -0.17 21.81 -5.18
N GLU A 36 0.83 21.69 -4.31
CA GLU A 36 0.65 21.16 -2.95
C GLU A 36 -0.32 22.02 -2.12
N ALA A 37 -0.29 23.34 -2.31
CA ALA A 37 -1.12 24.27 -1.55
C ALA A 37 -2.63 24.08 -1.84
N ASP A 38 -2.97 23.56 -3.02
CA ASP A 38 -4.36 23.28 -3.42
C ASP A 38 -4.76 21.81 -3.22
N ALA A 39 -3.88 21.01 -2.60
CA ALA A 39 -4.07 19.57 -2.49
C ALA A 39 -5.27 19.23 -1.59
N LEU A 40 -6.04 18.24 -2.03
CA LEU A 40 -7.07 17.65 -1.17
C LEU A 40 -6.39 16.84 -0.07
N VAL A 41 -6.60 17.28 1.17
CA VAL A 41 -6.03 16.64 2.37
C VAL A 41 -6.97 15.56 2.89
N PHE A 42 -6.45 14.35 3.04
CA PHE A 42 -7.18 13.22 3.62
C PHE A 42 -6.82 13.06 5.10
N ALA A 43 -7.84 12.84 5.92
CA ALA A 43 -7.68 12.51 7.34
C ALA A 43 -7.59 11.00 7.61
N ASN A 44 -7.76 10.18 6.58
CA ASN A 44 -7.68 8.71 6.64
C ASN A 44 -6.81 8.20 5.48
N VAL A 45 -5.81 7.39 5.81
CA VAL A 45 -4.90 6.75 4.84
C VAL A 45 -5.63 5.82 3.88
N ASP A 46 -6.70 5.14 4.33
CA ASP A 46 -7.46 4.20 3.53
C ASP A 46 -8.23 4.91 2.41
N GLU A 47 -8.75 6.11 2.69
CA GLU A 47 -9.45 6.93 1.69
C GLU A 47 -8.48 7.42 0.61
N ALA A 48 -7.32 7.93 1.02
CA ALA A 48 -6.26 8.37 0.10
C ALA A 48 -5.76 7.21 -0.77
N THR A 49 -5.52 6.05 -0.17
CA THR A 49 -5.05 4.83 -0.85
C THR A 49 -6.10 4.31 -1.83
N THR A 50 -7.37 4.27 -1.42
CA THR A 50 -8.48 3.83 -2.28
C THR A 50 -8.61 4.73 -3.50
N LEU A 51 -8.49 6.05 -3.33
CA LEU A 51 -8.52 6.99 -4.44
C LEU A 51 -7.31 6.79 -5.38
N ALA A 52 -6.09 6.74 -4.85
CA ALA A 52 -4.88 6.53 -5.63
C ALA A 52 -4.95 5.23 -6.45
N LYS A 53 -5.42 4.13 -5.83
CA LYS A 53 -5.65 2.85 -6.49
C LYS A 53 -6.67 2.96 -7.62
N LYS A 54 -7.84 3.57 -7.37
CA LYS A 54 -8.87 3.77 -8.39
C LYS A 54 -8.35 4.57 -9.59
N MET A 55 -7.53 5.60 -9.36
CA MET A 55 -6.94 6.40 -10.43
C MET A 55 -5.90 5.61 -11.24
N ASN A 56 -5.05 4.83 -10.58
CA ASN A 56 -4.10 3.93 -11.23
C ASN A 56 -4.81 2.83 -12.04
N ASP A 57 -5.83 2.17 -11.47
CA ASP A 57 -6.61 1.12 -12.13
C ASP A 57 -7.30 1.65 -13.40
N ARG A 58 -7.92 2.84 -13.32
CA ARG A 58 -8.56 3.47 -14.48
C ARG A 58 -7.57 3.72 -15.62
N ARG A 59 -6.35 4.17 -15.29
CA ARG A 59 -5.32 4.42 -16.29
C ARG A 59 -4.77 3.12 -16.87
N ASN A 60 -4.50 2.13 -16.02
CA ASN A 60 -3.90 0.87 -16.42
C ASN A 60 -4.91 -0.19 -16.87
N ARG A 61 -6.17 0.19 -17.10
CA ARG A 61 -7.24 -0.72 -17.56
C ARG A 61 -6.93 -1.53 -18.82
N HIS A 62 -5.97 -1.06 -19.61
CA HIS A 62 -5.54 -1.63 -20.88
C HIS A 62 -4.33 -2.57 -20.73
N VAL A 63 -3.70 -2.57 -19.55
CA VAL A 63 -2.56 -3.43 -19.23
C VAL A 63 -3.09 -4.73 -18.63
N PRO A 64 -2.63 -5.92 -19.09
CA PRO A 64 -3.06 -7.19 -18.52
C PRO A 64 -2.71 -7.30 -17.03
N LEU A 65 -3.72 -7.53 -16.19
CA LEU A 65 -3.53 -7.77 -14.77
C LEU A 65 -3.01 -9.20 -14.55
N ARG A 66 -1.80 -9.32 -14.01
CA ARG A 66 -1.23 -10.60 -13.55
C ARG A 66 -1.30 -10.68 -12.02
N LYS A 67 -1.93 -11.73 -11.51
CA LYS A 67 -2.05 -11.96 -10.07
C LYS A 67 -1.01 -12.97 -9.63
N TYR A 68 -0.28 -12.63 -8.58
CA TYR A 68 0.70 -13.52 -7.94
C TYR A 68 0.25 -13.79 -6.51
N ARG A 69 0.43 -15.03 -6.04
CA ARG A 69 0.19 -15.44 -4.66
C ARG A 69 1.54 -15.62 -3.99
N VAL A 70 1.72 -14.96 -2.85
CA VAL A 70 2.88 -15.13 -1.98
C VAL A 70 2.46 -15.98 -0.79
N GLU A 71 3.23 -17.02 -0.48
CA GLU A 71 3.07 -17.81 0.74
C GLU A 71 4.24 -17.48 1.68
N MET A 72 3.94 -17.29 2.96
CA MET A 72 4.92 -16.93 3.98
C MET A 72 4.88 -17.94 5.11
N THR A 73 6.06 -18.42 5.51
CA THR A 73 6.24 -19.23 6.72
C THR A 73 6.76 -18.33 7.83
N VAL A 74 6.13 -18.44 9.01
CA VAL A 74 6.51 -17.65 10.18
C VAL A 74 6.90 -18.62 11.28
N GLU A 75 8.18 -18.58 11.66
CA GLU A 75 8.70 -19.36 12.76
C GLU A 75 8.74 -18.51 14.03
N VAL A 76 8.11 -18.99 15.10
CA VAL A 76 8.04 -18.27 16.37
C VAL A 76 8.59 -19.15 17.48
N ARG A 77 9.59 -18.64 18.20
CA ARG A 77 10.11 -19.27 19.43
C ARG A 77 9.59 -18.46 20.61
N SER A 78 8.84 -19.11 21.48
CA SER A 78 8.23 -18.48 22.66
C SER A 78 8.18 -19.46 23.82
N HIS A 79 8.36 -18.96 25.04
CA HIS A 79 8.09 -19.72 26.26
C HIS A 79 6.59 -19.82 26.55
N ASP A 80 5.82 -18.85 26.06
CA ASP A 80 4.36 -18.79 26.19
C ASP A 80 3.64 -19.35 24.97
N LYS A 81 2.44 -19.89 25.19
CA LYS A 81 1.57 -20.35 24.10
C LYS A 81 0.99 -19.14 23.36
N ILE A 82 1.34 -19.01 22.10
CA ILE A 82 0.76 -18.01 21.19
C ILE A 82 -0.39 -18.66 20.45
N ASP A 83 -1.60 -18.13 20.62
CA ASP A 83 -2.75 -18.58 19.84
C ASP A 83 -2.71 -18.01 18.40
N ARG A 84 -3.51 -18.62 17.54
CA ARG A 84 -3.54 -18.28 16.12
C ARG A 84 -3.99 -16.83 15.87
N GLU A 85 -4.94 -16.31 16.64
CA GLU A 85 -5.52 -14.99 16.42
C GLU A 85 -4.51 -13.91 16.78
N THR A 86 -3.82 -14.06 17.92
CA THR A 86 -2.72 -13.19 18.34
C THR A 86 -1.61 -13.12 17.28
N LEU A 87 -1.22 -14.26 16.68
CA LEU A 87 -0.22 -14.27 15.62
C LEU A 87 -0.71 -13.60 14.33
N ILE A 88 -1.98 -13.77 13.96
CA ILE A 88 -2.57 -13.12 12.79
C ILE A 88 -2.62 -11.60 12.99
N ASP A 89 -3.05 -11.13 14.15
CA ASP A 89 -3.14 -9.70 14.46
C ASP A 89 -1.75 -9.07 14.47
N TRP A 90 -0.77 -9.74 15.08
CA TRP A 90 0.63 -9.30 15.03
C TRP A 90 1.17 -9.26 13.60
N LEU A 91 0.89 -10.28 12.77
CA LEU A 91 1.30 -10.28 11.36
C LEU A 91 0.64 -9.13 10.60
N GLN A 92 -0.66 -8.88 10.80
CA GLN A 92 -1.34 -7.77 10.16
C GLN A 92 -0.74 -6.41 10.52
N GLN A 93 -0.31 -6.24 11.77
CA GLN A 93 0.33 -5.00 12.24
C GLN A 93 1.79 -4.86 11.77
N SER A 94 2.53 -5.97 11.69
CA SER A 94 3.96 -5.99 11.36
C SER A 94 4.22 -6.07 9.85
N THR A 95 3.26 -6.52 9.06
CA THR A 95 3.40 -6.60 7.61
C THR A 95 3.14 -5.22 6.97
N ASP A 96 4.07 -4.31 7.20
CA ASP A 96 4.19 -3.09 6.44
C ASP A 96 4.85 -3.48 5.10
N PHE A 97 4.05 -3.91 4.11
CA PHE A 97 4.56 -4.12 2.75
C PHE A 97 4.92 -2.75 2.17
N GLN A 98 6.08 -2.24 2.58
CA GLN A 98 6.72 -1.10 1.95
C GLN A 98 7.24 -1.56 0.60
N PHE A 99 6.37 -1.51 -0.41
CA PHE A 99 6.84 -1.39 -1.78
C PHE A 99 7.68 -0.12 -1.81
N ASP A 100 8.93 -0.19 -2.29
CA ASP A 100 9.80 0.97 -2.33
C ASP A 100 9.23 2.04 -3.27
N TRP A 101 8.45 2.95 -2.70
CA TRP A 101 7.82 4.06 -3.38
C TRP A 101 8.83 5.16 -3.75
N ASN A 102 10.07 5.09 -3.26
CA ASN A 102 11.07 6.16 -3.39
C ASN A 102 12.10 5.91 -4.51
N GLY A 103 12.30 4.67 -4.95
CA GLY A 103 13.30 4.33 -5.99
C GLY A 103 12.74 3.85 -7.34
N HIS A 104 11.77 2.93 -7.34
CA HIS A 104 11.35 2.19 -8.56
C HIS A 104 9.85 2.35 -8.92
N GLY A 105 9.14 3.17 -8.15
CA GLY A 105 7.69 3.24 -8.19
C GLY A 105 7.05 1.94 -7.70
N SER A 106 5.74 1.82 -7.88
CA SER A 106 4.88 0.80 -7.25
C SER A 106 5.15 -0.66 -7.63
N GLY A 107 6.26 -1.03 -8.29
CA GLY A 107 6.55 -2.41 -8.67
C GLY A 107 7.99 -2.65 -9.15
N PRO A 108 8.38 -3.91 -9.45
CA PRO A 108 9.76 -4.29 -9.76
C PRO A 108 10.32 -3.77 -11.10
N THR A 109 9.47 -3.15 -11.93
CA THR A 109 9.85 -2.46 -13.16
C THR A 109 9.23 -1.07 -13.24
N ASP A 110 9.83 -0.20 -14.05
CA ASP A 110 9.36 1.18 -14.25
C ASP A 110 7.89 1.24 -14.72
N ASP A 111 7.39 0.22 -15.43
CA ASP A 111 6.00 0.16 -15.93
C ASP A 111 5.05 -0.70 -15.07
N SER A 112 5.46 -1.06 -13.85
CA SER A 112 4.68 -1.95 -12.97
C SER A 112 4.08 -1.23 -11.77
N ILE A 113 2.87 -1.67 -11.42
CA ILE A 113 2.15 -1.30 -10.21
C ILE A 113 1.76 -2.60 -9.51
N VAL A 114 2.16 -2.71 -8.25
CA VAL A 114 1.90 -3.82 -7.34
C VAL A 114 1.03 -3.28 -6.22
N TRP A 115 -0.05 -4.01 -5.97
CA TRP A 115 -0.89 -3.82 -4.81
C TRP A 115 -0.88 -5.11 -4.01
N ALA A 116 -0.37 -5.08 -2.78
CA ALA A 116 -0.57 -6.19 -1.87
C ALA A 116 -1.97 -6.08 -1.26
N THR A 117 -2.67 -7.20 -1.20
CA THR A 117 -3.81 -7.38 -0.31
C THR A 117 -3.49 -8.58 0.56
N ILE A 118 -3.36 -8.36 1.86
CA ILE A 118 -3.22 -9.47 2.81
C ILE A 118 -4.63 -10.01 3.06
N HIS A 119 -4.96 -11.09 2.36
CA HIS A 119 -6.10 -11.90 2.77
C HIS A 119 -5.77 -12.52 4.13
N ARG A 120 -6.75 -12.54 5.05
CA ARG A 120 -6.65 -13.14 6.40
C ARG A 120 -5.76 -14.38 6.35
N ALA A 121 -4.58 -14.32 6.98
CA ALA A 121 -3.56 -15.32 6.79
C ALA A 121 -4.12 -16.72 7.12
N SER A 122 -4.20 -17.58 6.10
CA SER A 122 -4.44 -19.00 6.27
C SER A 122 -3.15 -19.63 6.78
N LEU A 123 -2.93 -19.56 8.09
CA LEU A 123 -1.88 -20.33 8.76
C LEU A 123 -2.23 -21.82 8.65
N ILE A 124 -1.52 -22.53 7.77
CA ILE A 124 -1.62 -23.99 7.64
C ILE A 124 -0.50 -24.58 8.49
N ARG A 125 -0.83 -25.44 9.44
CA ARG A 125 0.16 -26.16 10.25
C ARG A 125 0.85 -27.19 9.36
N ILE A 126 2.12 -26.98 9.04
CA ILE A 126 2.95 -27.98 8.36
C ILE A 126 3.30 -29.05 9.41
N ARG A 127 2.98 -30.31 9.10
CA ARG A 127 3.43 -31.44 9.92
C ARG A 127 4.85 -31.80 9.49
N SER A 128 5.79 -31.73 10.43
CA SER A 128 7.12 -32.35 10.33
C SER A 128 6.99 -33.86 10.35
#